data_AF-A0A067NJ52-F1
#
_entry.id   AF-A0A067NJ52-F1
#
_cell.length_a   1.000
_cell.length_b   1.000
_cell.length_c   1.000
_cell.angle_alpha   90.00
_cell.angle_beta   90.00
_cell.angle_gamma   90.00
#
_symmetry.space_group_name_H-M   'P 1'
#
loop_
_entity.id
_entity.type
_entity.pdbx_description
1 polymer ?
#
loop_
_entity_poly.entity_id
_entity_poly.type
_entity_poly.pdbx_seq_one_letter_code
_entity_poly.pdbx_strand_id
1 'polypeptide(L)'
;MIRNIPNKMTNDDLIAYIDAVCPRRIDFLYLRMDFSNGCNVGYAFVNFIAVEDLMTFAKARLGQKWNMFSSEKILEMSYADYQGKESQVEKFKNSSIMDEREEWRPKIFRSEPGPDQGLPEPFPAPTHLRRKQISSHNRAGLFPSNHSSQDSPSSRRGMRAFGHRGFHR
;
A
#
# COMPACT_ATOMS: atom_id res chain seq x y z
N MET A 1 -5.30 -2.44 -4.63
CA MET A 1 -4.11 -2.35 -3.75
C MET A 1 -2.88 -2.63 -4.59
N ILE A 2 -1.91 -1.71 -4.56
CA ILE A 2 -0.59 -1.89 -5.19
C ILE A 2 0.39 -2.30 -4.09
N ARG A 3 1.18 -3.35 -4.32
CA ARG A 3 2.09 -3.96 -3.35
C ARG A 3 3.53 -3.95 -3.85
N ASN A 4 4.44 -4.31 -2.96
CA ASN A 4 5.89 -4.35 -3.17
C ASN A 4 6.49 -2.99 -3.58
N ILE A 5 5.93 -1.89 -3.09
CA ILE A 5 6.42 -0.54 -3.38
C ILE A 5 7.82 -0.35 -2.75
N PRO A 6 8.79 0.31 -3.42
CA PRO A 6 10.08 0.67 -2.83
C PRO A 6 9.87 1.61 -1.64
N ASN A 7 10.47 1.33 -0.49
CA ASN A 7 10.18 2.03 0.78
C ASN A 7 10.47 3.54 0.76
N LYS A 8 11.35 4.00 -0.13
CA LYS A 8 11.70 5.42 -0.31
C LYS A 8 10.74 6.18 -1.22
N MET A 9 9.85 5.48 -1.91
CA MET A 9 8.88 6.10 -2.81
C MET A 9 7.90 6.96 -2.02
N THR A 10 7.65 8.17 -2.50
CA THR A 10 6.68 9.12 -1.94
C THR A 10 5.33 9.02 -2.63
N ASN A 11 4.32 9.74 -2.10
CA ASN A 11 3.03 9.87 -2.78
C ASN A 11 3.20 10.47 -4.18
N ASP A 12 4.05 11.47 -4.35
CA ASP A 12 4.23 12.18 -5.62
C ASP A 12 4.96 11.30 -6.64
N ASP A 13 5.97 10.54 -6.20
CA ASP A 13 6.62 9.54 -7.06
C ASP A 13 5.61 8.50 -7.57
N LEU A 14 4.73 8.02 -6.69
CA LEU A 14 3.74 7.00 -7.04
C LEU A 14 2.67 7.55 -8.00
N ILE A 15 2.22 8.79 -7.77
CA ILE A 15 1.33 9.49 -8.70
C ILE A 15 1.99 9.63 -10.06
N ALA A 16 3.22 10.14 -10.13
CA ALA A 16 3.96 10.29 -11.38
C ALA A 16 4.15 8.96 -12.11
N TYR A 17 4.42 7.87 -11.36
CA TYR A 17 4.55 6.53 -11.92
C TYR A 17 3.27 6.02 -12.58
N ILE A 18 2.11 6.30 -11.96
CA ILE A 18 0.79 5.97 -12.48
C ILE A 18 0.45 6.87 -13.68
N ASP A 19 0.67 8.18 -13.56
CA ASP A 19 0.36 9.17 -14.60
C ASP A 19 1.14 8.94 -15.90
N ALA A 20 2.33 8.33 -15.81
CA ALA A 20 3.11 7.91 -16.99
C ALA A 20 2.38 6.87 -17.88
N VAL A 21 1.33 6.21 -17.36
CA VAL A 21 0.51 5.25 -18.11
C VAL A 21 -0.94 5.72 -18.22
N CYS A 22 -1.52 6.17 -17.11
CA CYS A 22 -2.93 6.55 -17.01
C CYS A 22 -3.04 7.96 -16.39
N PRO A 23 -2.75 9.02 -17.15
CA PRO A 23 -2.70 10.39 -16.63
C PRO A 23 -4.07 10.86 -16.14
N ARG A 24 -4.15 11.32 -14.88
CA ARG A 24 -5.39 11.84 -14.25
C ARG A 24 -6.54 10.82 -14.25
N ARG A 25 -6.24 9.52 -14.13
CA ARG A 25 -7.23 8.43 -14.13
C ARG A 25 -7.48 7.77 -12.79
N ILE A 26 -6.99 8.37 -11.71
CA ILE A 26 -7.23 7.91 -10.34
C ILE A 26 -8.00 8.97 -9.56
N ASP A 27 -8.81 8.54 -8.60
CA ASP A 27 -9.62 9.43 -7.76
C ASP A 27 -9.41 9.22 -6.25
N PHE A 28 -8.61 8.23 -5.88
CA PHE A 28 -8.14 8.00 -4.53
C PHE A 28 -6.73 7.40 -4.54
N LEU A 29 -5.85 7.90 -3.68
CA LEU A 29 -4.53 7.32 -3.43
C LEU A 29 -4.15 7.46 -1.96
N TYR A 30 -3.68 6.38 -1.37
CA TYR A 30 -3.08 6.38 -0.04
C TYR A 30 -1.89 5.44 0.00
N LEU A 31 -0.69 6.01 0.00
CA LEU A 31 0.55 5.29 0.30
C LEU A 31 0.72 5.20 1.81
N ARG A 32 0.76 3.97 2.34
CA ARG A 32 0.85 3.80 3.79
C ARG A 32 2.29 4.04 4.27
N MET A 33 2.42 4.92 5.25
CA MET A 33 3.70 5.30 5.86
C MET A 33 3.92 4.62 7.22
N ASP A 34 5.18 4.29 7.50
CA ASP A 34 5.69 4.06 8.85
C ASP A 34 6.19 5.40 9.41
N PHE A 35 5.46 5.92 10.40
CA PHE A 35 5.76 7.23 11.00
C PHE A 35 7.07 7.25 11.79
N SER A 36 7.54 6.10 12.25
CA SER A 36 8.79 6.01 13.03
C SER A 36 10.01 6.14 12.12
N ASN A 37 9.94 5.47 10.97
CA ASN A 37 11.06 5.38 10.03
C ASN A 37 10.96 6.37 8.85
N GLY A 38 9.83 7.09 8.71
CA GLY A 38 9.61 8.06 7.63
C GLY A 38 9.57 7.44 6.23
N CYS A 39 9.36 6.13 6.13
CA CYS A 39 9.35 5.36 4.88
C CYS A 39 7.99 4.70 4.67
N ASN A 40 7.63 4.36 3.44
CA ASN A 40 6.41 3.58 3.21
C ASN A 40 6.59 2.12 3.63
N VAL A 41 5.48 1.45 3.96
CA VAL A 41 5.48 0.03 4.37
C VAL A 41 5.35 -0.94 3.20
N GLY A 42 5.51 -0.47 1.96
CA GLY A 42 5.55 -1.29 0.76
C GLY A 42 4.21 -1.52 0.06
N TYR A 43 3.15 -0.79 0.43
CA TYR A 43 1.88 -0.88 -0.29
C TYR A 43 1.08 0.43 -0.26
N ALA A 44 0.20 0.57 -1.26
CA ALA A 44 -0.73 1.67 -1.39
C ALA A 44 -2.13 1.19 -1.77
N PHE A 45 -3.12 1.96 -1.38
CA PHE A 45 -4.45 1.86 -1.93
C PHE A 45 -4.62 2.90 -3.04
N VAL A 46 -5.10 2.47 -4.20
CA VAL A 46 -5.31 3.31 -5.37
C VAL A 46 -6.66 2.92 -5.96
N ASN A 47 -7.51 3.90 -6.21
CA ASN A 47 -8.76 3.72 -6.96
C ASN A 47 -8.63 4.38 -8.32
N PHE A 48 -8.88 3.61 -9.37
CA PHE A 48 -9.00 4.11 -10.73
C PHE A 48 -10.44 4.57 -10.96
N ILE A 49 -10.62 5.63 -11.75
CA ILE A 49 -11.95 6.16 -12.08
C ILE A 49 -12.73 5.14 -12.91
N ALA A 50 -12.07 4.54 -13.91
CA ALA A 50 -12.65 3.53 -14.78
C ALA A 50 -11.87 2.21 -14.70
N VAL A 51 -12.57 1.09 -14.91
CA VAL A 51 -11.96 -0.25 -14.87
C VAL A 51 -10.97 -0.42 -16.04
N GLU A 52 -11.25 0.22 -17.17
CA GLU A 52 -10.41 0.21 -18.36
C GLU A 52 -9.02 0.82 -18.09
N ASP A 53 -8.96 1.88 -17.27
CA ASP A 53 -7.71 2.52 -16.85
C ASP A 53 -6.89 1.60 -15.93
N LEU A 54 -7.56 0.91 -15.00
CA LEU A 54 -6.94 -0.12 -14.17
C LEU A 54 -6.35 -1.24 -15.03
N MET A 55 -7.10 -1.73 -16.02
CA MET A 55 -6.64 -2.79 -16.93
C MET A 55 -5.46 -2.33 -17.79
N THR A 56 -5.47 -1.08 -18.24
CA THR A 56 -4.36 -0.47 -18.99
C THR A 56 -3.10 -0.38 -18.13
N PHE A 57 -3.24 0.11 -16.89
CA PHE A 57 -2.13 0.16 -15.93
C PHE A 57 -1.58 -1.24 -15.61
N ALA A 58 -2.46 -2.21 -15.34
CA ALA A 58 -2.07 -3.57 -15.03
C ALA A 58 -1.30 -4.22 -16.19
N LYS A 59 -1.76 -4.07 -17.44
CA LYS A 59 -1.04 -4.57 -18.62
C LYS A 59 0.36 -3.98 -18.75
N ALA A 60 0.54 -2.70 -18.41
CA ALA A 60 1.81 -2.00 -18.56
C ALA A 60 2.79 -2.27 -17.40
N ARG A 61 2.31 -2.45 -16.18
CA ARG A 61 3.16 -2.40 -14.96
C ARG A 61 3.10 -3.66 -14.08
N LEU A 62 2.07 -4.48 -14.18
CA LEU A 62 1.96 -5.68 -13.34
C LEU A 62 3.11 -6.66 -13.65
N GLY A 63 3.79 -7.14 -12.61
CA GLY A 63 4.93 -8.04 -12.76
C GLY A 63 6.22 -7.37 -13.25
N GLN A 64 6.23 -6.04 -13.42
CA GLN A 64 7.44 -5.29 -13.78
C GLN A 64 8.24 -4.90 -12.54
N LYS A 65 9.57 -4.82 -12.68
CA LYS A 65 10.42 -4.20 -11.66
C LYS A 65 10.15 -2.71 -11.59
N TRP A 66 10.24 -2.14 -10.39
CA TRP A 66 10.06 -0.69 -10.21
C TRP A 66 11.15 0.13 -10.90
N ASN A 67 12.37 -0.42 -11.02
CA ASN A 67 13.54 0.23 -11.63
C ASN A 67 13.82 1.64 -11.06
N MET A 68 13.42 1.86 -9.81
CA MET A 68 13.63 3.10 -9.06
C MET A 68 14.27 2.77 -7.73
N PHE A 69 15.09 3.70 -7.23
CA PHE A 69 15.79 3.57 -5.94
C PHE A 69 16.62 2.27 -5.79
N SER A 70 17.15 1.76 -6.89
CA SER A 70 17.86 0.46 -6.96
C SER A 70 17.06 -0.71 -6.40
N SER A 71 15.73 -0.61 -6.44
CA SER A 71 14.85 -1.65 -5.93
C SER A 71 14.67 -2.76 -6.94
N GLU A 72 14.96 -4.00 -6.53
CA GLU A 72 14.66 -5.21 -7.31
C GLU A 72 13.23 -5.71 -7.12
N LYS A 73 12.43 -5.00 -6.31
CA LYS A 73 11.04 -5.36 -6.06
C LYS A 73 10.25 -5.36 -7.37
N ILE A 74 9.29 -6.27 -7.44
CA ILE A 74 8.38 -6.45 -8.57
C ILE A 74 6.99 -5.96 -8.16
N LEU A 75 6.38 -5.10 -8.98
CA LEU A 75 5.06 -4.56 -8.73
C LEU A 75 4.01 -5.66 -8.75
N GLU A 76 3.23 -5.73 -7.69
CA GLU A 76 2.10 -6.65 -7.56
C GLU A 76 0.81 -5.88 -7.29
N MET A 77 -0.32 -6.46 -7.68
CA MET A 77 -1.64 -5.88 -7.46
C MET A 77 -2.60 -6.91 -6.89
N SER A 78 -3.48 -6.46 -6.01
CA SER A 78 -4.59 -7.24 -5.48
C SER A 78 -5.80 -6.33 -5.29
N TYR A 79 -7.00 -6.91 -5.22
CA TYR A 79 -8.17 -6.16 -4.76
C TYR A 79 -7.99 -5.72 -3.31
N ALA A 80 -8.51 -4.53 -2.98
CA ALA A 80 -8.61 -4.05 -1.61
C ALA A 80 -9.91 -4.57 -0.98
N ASP A 81 -9.94 -4.70 0.35
CA ASP A 81 -11.15 -5.11 1.07
C ASP A 81 -12.28 -4.06 0.93
N TYR A 82 -11.91 -2.79 0.83
CA TYR A 82 -12.83 -1.67 0.61
C TYR A 82 -12.68 -1.17 -0.82
N GLN A 83 -13.76 -1.26 -1.60
CA GLN A 83 -13.79 -0.91 -3.02
C GLN A 83 -14.53 0.42 -3.27
N GLY A 84 -14.00 1.22 -4.19
CA GLY A 84 -14.54 2.52 -4.59
C GLY A 84 -14.07 3.70 -3.72
N LYS A 85 -14.11 4.90 -4.30
CA LYS A 85 -13.69 6.15 -3.65
C LYS A 85 -14.42 6.41 -2.34
N GLU A 86 -15.75 6.32 -2.33
CA GLU A 86 -16.58 6.64 -1.15
C GLU A 86 -16.26 5.74 0.05
N SER A 87 -16.19 4.43 -0.16
CA SER A 87 -15.87 3.45 0.89
C SER A 87 -14.48 3.69 1.48
N GLN A 88 -13.50 4.05 0.65
CA GLN A 88 -12.17 4.39 1.12
C GLN A 88 -12.16 5.71 1.89
N VAL A 89 -12.81 6.75 1.37
CA VAL A 89 -12.95 8.03 2.07
C VAL A 89 -13.60 7.84 3.44
N GLU A 90 -14.68 7.06 3.53
CA GLU A 90 -15.35 6.74 4.80
C GLU A 90 -14.41 6.05 5.80
N LYS A 91 -13.56 5.15 5.31
CA LYS A 91 -12.59 4.42 6.13
C LYS A 91 -11.54 5.36 6.72
N PHE A 92 -11.07 6.33 5.95
CA PHE A 92 -9.98 7.21 6.36
C PHE A 92 -10.44 8.49 7.05
N LYS A 93 -11.64 9.02 6.74
CA LYS A 93 -12.14 10.31 7.29
C LYS A 93 -12.21 10.35 8.82
N ASN A 94 -12.41 9.19 9.45
CA ASN A 94 -12.50 9.06 10.90
C ASN A 94 -11.24 8.43 11.52
N SER A 95 -10.13 8.36 10.77
CA SER A 95 -8.87 7.79 11.25
C SER A 95 -7.88 8.86 11.67
N SER A 96 -7.07 8.53 12.67
CA SER A 96 -5.94 9.32 13.15
C SER A 96 -4.93 9.72 12.06
N ILE A 97 -4.88 9.03 10.91
CA ILE A 97 -4.04 9.45 9.79
C ILE A 97 -4.34 10.87 9.30
N MET A 98 -5.59 11.33 9.45
CA MET A 98 -5.98 12.68 9.03
C MET A 98 -5.38 13.79 9.90
N ASP A 99 -4.84 13.43 11.08
CA ASP A 99 -4.14 14.36 11.98
C ASP A 99 -2.61 14.35 11.76
N GLU A 100 -2.08 13.41 10.95
CA GLU A 100 -0.66 13.30 10.63
C GLU A 100 -0.21 14.34 9.58
N ARG A 101 1.06 14.33 9.17
CA ARG A 101 1.58 15.24 8.12
C ARG A 101 0.78 15.13 6.83
N GLU A 102 0.48 16.27 6.20
CA GLU A 102 -0.32 16.33 4.96
C GLU A 102 0.24 15.43 3.86
N GLU A 103 1.57 15.39 3.71
CA GLU A 103 2.29 14.52 2.77
C GLU A 103 2.03 13.02 2.98
N TRP A 104 1.56 12.60 4.15
CA TRP A 104 1.30 11.20 4.51
C TRP A 104 -0.19 10.87 4.51
N ARG A 105 -1.06 11.86 4.33
CA ARG A 105 -2.52 11.66 4.31
C ARG A 105 -2.96 11.04 2.98
N PRO A 106 -4.11 10.33 2.97
CA PRO A 106 -4.78 9.96 1.74
C PRO A 106 -5.07 11.19 0.86
N LYS A 107 -4.82 11.06 -0.44
CA LYS A 107 -5.13 12.05 -1.47
C LYS A 107 -6.37 11.60 -2.23
N ILE A 108 -7.25 12.55 -2.55
CA ILE A 108 -8.42 12.31 -3.40
C ILE A 108 -8.39 13.25 -4.60
N PHE A 109 -9.00 12.82 -5.68
CA PHE A 109 -9.09 13.57 -6.93
C PHE A 109 -10.51 13.55 -7.48
N ARG A 110 -10.87 14.54 -8.29
CA ARG A 110 -12.23 14.64 -8.87
C ARG A 110 -12.50 13.50 -9.84
N SER A 111 -13.57 12.74 -9.60
CA SER A 111 -13.98 11.62 -10.47
C SER A 111 -14.85 12.08 -11.65
N GLU A 112 -15.55 13.20 -11.48
CA GLU A 112 -16.51 13.73 -12.45
C GLU A 112 -15.88 13.97 -13.84
N PRO A 113 -16.51 13.52 -14.93
CA PRO A 113 -16.05 13.84 -16.28
C PRO A 113 -16.05 15.35 -16.51
N GLY A 114 -14.92 15.89 -16.97
CA GLY A 114 -14.78 17.31 -17.23
C GLY A 114 -13.32 17.75 -17.33
N PRO A 115 -13.07 19.06 -17.52
CA PRO A 115 -11.71 19.61 -17.59
C PRO A 115 -10.91 19.34 -16.30
N ASP A 116 -11.63 19.26 -15.17
CA ASP A 116 -11.07 19.09 -13.83
C ASP A 116 -10.95 17.63 -13.39
N GLN A 117 -11.31 16.65 -14.25
CA GLN A 117 -11.19 15.23 -13.90
C GLN A 117 -9.76 14.88 -13.54
N GLY A 118 -9.60 14.17 -12.42
CA GLY A 118 -8.31 13.78 -11.85
C GLY A 118 -7.48 14.92 -11.25
N LEU A 119 -8.03 16.14 -11.12
CA LEU A 119 -7.40 17.19 -10.32
C LEU A 119 -7.57 16.92 -8.81
N PRO A 120 -6.61 17.35 -7.97
CA PRO A 120 -6.70 17.19 -6.51
C PRO A 120 -7.96 17.82 -5.92
N GLU A 121 -8.52 17.15 -4.91
CA GLU A 121 -9.71 17.58 -4.17
C GLU A 121 -9.41 17.57 -2.66
N PRO A 122 -9.93 18.53 -1.86
CA PRO A 122 -9.75 18.51 -0.42
C PRO A 122 -10.50 17.35 0.23
N PHE A 123 -9.87 16.67 1.18
CA PHE A 123 -10.49 15.55 1.89
C PHE A 123 -11.71 16.02 2.72
N PRO A 124 -12.85 15.30 2.70
CA PRO A 124 -14.06 15.74 3.41
C PRO A 124 -13.88 15.73 4.93
N ALA A 125 -14.61 16.62 5.61
CA ALA A 125 -14.54 16.76 7.06
C ALA A 125 -15.02 15.49 7.80
N PRO A 126 -14.47 15.18 8.98
CA PRO A 126 -14.90 14.03 9.78
C PRO A 126 -16.36 14.17 10.22
N THR A 127 -17.17 13.11 10.02
CA THR A 127 -18.57 13.10 10.46
C THR A 127 -18.78 12.42 11.81
N HIS A 128 -17.83 11.61 12.30
CA HIS A 128 -17.97 10.84 13.56
C HIS A 128 -16.78 11.01 14.52
N LEU A 129 -16.88 12.00 15.40
CA LEU A 129 -15.84 12.34 16.39
C LEU A 129 -15.47 11.17 17.34
N ARG A 130 -16.43 10.32 17.72
CA ARG A 130 -16.18 9.18 18.61
C ARG A 130 -15.31 8.09 17.96
N ARG A 131 -15.47 7.84 16.65
CA ARG A 131 -14.60 6.91 15.90
C ARG A 131 -13.19 7.46 15.77
N LYS A 132 -13.06 8.79 15.57
CA LYS A 132 -11.76 9.49 15.56
C LYS A 132 -11.00 9.27 16.87
N GLN A 133 -11.66 9.46 18.01
CA GLN A 133 -11.06 9.24 19.33
C GLN A 133 -10.61 7.78 19.54
N ILE A 134 -11.35 6.78 19.07
CA ILE A 134 -10.94 5.37 19.20
C ILE A 134 -9.71 5.09 18.32
N SER A 135 -9.67 5.66 17.12
CA SER A 135 -8.53 5.48 16.21
C SER A 135 -7.24 6.12 16.71
N SER A 136 -7.31 7.23 17.45
CA SER A 136 -6.12 7.90 18.01
C SER A 136 -5.45 7.08 19.11
N HIS A 137 -6.22 6.26 19.84
CA HIS A 137 -5.69 5.37 20.88
C HIS A 137 -5.03 4.11 20.30
N ASN A 138 -5.33 3.75 19.05
CA ASN A 138 -4.81 2.55 18.39
C ASN A 138 -3.70 2.92 17.39
N ARG A 139 -2.48 3.16 17.90
CA ARG A 139 -1.31 3.61 17.10
C ARG A 139 -0.80 2.61 16.06
N ALA A 140 -1.30 1.36 16.04
CA ALA A 140 -0.97 0.38 15.00
C ALA A 140 -1.47 0.79 13.60
N GLY A 141 -2.26 1.87 13.51
CA GLY A 141 -2.89 2.34 12.28
C GLY A 141 -4.09 1.48 11.88
N LEU A 142 -4.82 1.90 10.86
CA LEU A 142 -6.02 1.22 10.34
C LEU A 142 -5.79 -0.23 9.87
N PHE A 143 -4.52 -0.64 9.72
CA PHE A 143 -4.11 -1.93 9.22
C PHE A 143 -2.93 -2.42 10.08
N PRO A 144 -3.08 -3.31 11.07
CA PRO A 144 -1.91 -3.80 11.80
C PRO A 144 -0.91 -4.46 10.85
N SER A 145 0.37 -4.15 11.01
CA SER A 145 1.45 -4.74 10.19
C SER A 145 1.60 -6.21 10.53
N ASN A 146 1.06 -7.11 9.70
CA ASN A 146 1.48 -8.50 9.74
C ASN A 146 2.87 -8.58 9.09
N HIS A 147 3.93 -8.47 9.90
CA HIS A 147 5.25 -8.92 9.49
C HIS A 147 5.20 -10.44 9.33
N SER A 148 4.78 -10.93 8.16
CA SER A 148 5.10 -12.29 7.74
C SER A 148 6.55 -12.28 7.29
N SER A 149 7.46 -12.52 8.23
CA SER A 149 8.85 -12.83 7.94
C SER A 149 8.87 -14.08 7.05
N GLN A 150 9.08 -13.90 5.75
CA GLN A 150 9.53 -15.00 4.90
C GLN A 150 11.01 -15.23 5.20
N ASP A 151 11.30 -15.94 6.29
CA ASP A 151 12.60 -16.59 6.46
C ASP A 151 12.57 -17.90 5.66
N SER A 152 13.30 -17.90 4.55
CA SER A 152 13.63 -19.11 3.79
C SER A 152 14.67 -19.93 4.55
N PRO A 153 14.46 -21.22 4.89
CA PRO A 153 15.55 -22.05 5.36
C PRO A 153 16.21 -22.74 4.16
N SER A 154 17.25 -22.12 3.61
CA SER A 154 18.20 -22.82 2.73
C SER A 154 19.47 -23.21 3.49
N SER A 155 19.73 -24.51 3.48
CA SER A 155 21.03 -25.16 3.71
C SER A 155 21.50 -25.37 5.15
N ARG A 156 21.20 -26.57 5.68
CA ARG A 156 22.20 -27.38 6.40
C ARG A 156 22.09 -28.84 5.97
N ARG A 157 22.88 -29.22 4.97
CA ARG A 157 23.42 -30.59 4.87
C ARG A 157 24.41 -30.76 6.01
N GLY A 158 24.18 -31.77 6.85
CA GLY A 158 25.11 -32.21 7.89
C GLY A 158 24.78 -33.63 8.28
N MET A 159 25.47 -34.58 7.65
CA MET A 159 25.39 -36.02 7.86
C MET A 159 25.32 -36.41 9.35
N ARG A 160 24.47 -37.38 9.68
CA ARG A 160 24.71 -38.25 10.84
C ARG A 160 24.68 -39.70 10.37
N ALA A 161 25.87 -40.28 10.39
CA ALA A 161 26.14 -41.69 10.16
C ALA A 161 25.70 -42.54 11.36
N PHE A 162 25.46 -43.80 11.02
CA PHE A 162 25.09 -44.93 11.86
C PHE A 162 25.99 -45.10 13.10
N GLY A 163 25.39 -45.50 14.22
CA GLY A 163 26.09 -45.88 15.44
C GLY A 163 25.36 -47.00 16.17
N HIS A 164 25.73 -48.24 15.84
CA HIS A 164 25.42 -49.46 16.59
C HIS A 164 25.98 -49.39 18.02
N ARG A 165 25.14 -49.70 19.02
CA ARG A 165 25.53 -50.31 20.32
C ARG A 165 24.37 -51.27 20.66
N GLY A 166 24.53 -52.57 20.87
CA GLY A 166 25.63 -53.26 21.55
C GLY A 166 25.22 -53.49 23.00
N PHE A 167 24.26 -54.39 23.24
CA PHE A 167 23.90 -54.88 24.58
C PHE A 167 24.84 -56.04 24.95
N HIS A 168 25.47 -55.93 26.12
CA HIS A 168 26.23 -57.00 26.76
C HIS A 168 25.75 -57.14 28.20
N ARG A 169 25.46 -58.41 28.52
CA ARG A 169 25.15 -59.04 29.80
C ARG A 169 23.76 -58.81 30.38
#